data_AF-A0A3L7VN67-F1
#
_entry.id   AF-A0A3L7VN67-F1
#
_cell.length_a   1.000
_cell.length_b   1.000
_cell.length_c   1.000
_cell.angle_alpha   90.00
_cell.angle_beta   90.00
_cell.angle_gamma   90.00
#
_symmetry.space_group_name_H-M   'P 1'
#
loop_
_entity.id
_entity.type
_entity.pdbx_description
1 polymer ?
#
loop_
_entity_poly.entity_id
_entity_poly.type
_entity_poly.pdbx_seq_one_letter_code
_entity_poly.pdbx_strand_id
1 'polypeptide(L)' 'TPTDANALQVTRSGVATGLVSVPNRYMHSAVETISLDDADRTADLLAAFVRGLEGSISWAP' A
#
# COMPACT_ATOMS: atom_id res chain seq x y z
N THR A 1 -6.56 1.15 11.51
CA THR A 1 -7.65 1.84 10.79
C THR A 1 -8.12 0.93 9.68
N PRO A 2 -9.43 0.75 9.48
CA PRO A 2 -9.93 0.10 8.27
C PRO A 2 -9.44 0.87 7.05
N THR A 3 -9.01 0.15 6.02
CA THR A 3 -8.64 0.70 4.71
C THR A 3 -9.38 -0.09 3.64
N ASP A 4 -9.46 0.44 2.43
CA ASP A 4 -10.09 -0.28 1.32
C ASP A 4 -9.36 -1.61 1.03
N ALA A 5 -8.05 -1.65 1.25
CA ALA A 5 -7.25 -2.87 1.15
C ALA A 5 -7.77 -3.99 2.08
N ASN A 6 -8.29 -3.62 3.26
CA ASN A 6 -8.88 -4.60 4.17
C ASN A 6 -10.14 -5.25 3.60
N ALA A 7 -10.97 -4.49 2.89
CA ALA A 7 -12.13 -5.05 2.20
C ALA A 7 -11.67 -5.88 0.98
N LEU A 8 -10.78 -5.34 0.15
CA LEU A 8 -10.32 -5.97 -1.09
C LEU A 8 -9.64 -7.32 -0.87
N GLN A 9 -8.85 -7.46 0.20
CA GLN A 9 -8.14 -8.71 0.48
C GLN A 9 -9.06 -9.87 0.90
N VAL A 10 -10.23 -9.60 1.49
CA VAL A 10 -11.14 -10.64 2.02
C VAL A 10 -12.38 -10.89 1.17
N THR A 11 -12.59 -10.13 0.10
CA THR A 11 -13.82 -10.22 -0.70
C THR A 11 -13.82 -11.40 -1.65
N ARG A 12 -14.66 -12.43 -1.38
CA ARG A 12 -14.95 -13.59 -2.25
C ARG A 12 -13.69 -14.15 -2.94
N SER A 13 -13.50 -13.84 -4.21
CA SER A 13 -12.36 -14.21 -5.05
C SER A 13 -11.19 -13.26 -4.84
N GLY A 14 -10.90 -12.87 -3.59
CA GLY A 14 -10.03 -11.75 -3.23
C GLY A 14 -8.77 -11.70 -4.08
N VAL A 15 -8.41 -10.50 -4.53
CA VAL A 15 -7.19 -10.33 -5.33
C VAL A 15 -5.99 -10.18 -4.42
N ALA A 16 -4.82 -10.64 -4.87
CA ALA A 16 -3.57 -10.37 -4.15
C ALA A 16 -3.46 -8.86 -3.88
N THR A 17 -3.50 -8.51 -2.60
CA THR A 17 -3.61 -7.12 -2.14
C THR A 17 -2.46 -6.84 -1.19
N GLY A 18 -1.71 -5.77 -1.47
CA GLY A 18 -0.70 -5.23 -0.58
C GLY A 18 -1.01 -3.78 -0.24
N LEU A 19 -0.75 -3.39 1.01
CA LEU A 19 -0.90 -2.01 1.46
C LEU A 19 0.38 -1.53 2.11
N VAL A 20 0.88 -0.39 1.66
CA VAL A 20 1.92 0.40 2.33
C VAL A 20 1.31 1.76 2.67
N SER A 21 1.60 2.29 3.86
CA SER A 21 1.04 3.56 4.32
C SER A 21 2.13 4.45 4.89
N VAL A 22 2.03 5.75 4.58
CA VAL A 22 2.88 6.79 5.18
C VAL A 22 2.28 7.21 6.52
N PRO A 23 3.07 7.33 7.60
CA PRO A 23 2.58 7.85 8.87
C PRO A 23 1.97 9.25 8.70
N ASN A 24 0.72 9.40 9.13
CA ASN A 24 -0.06 10.61 8.95
C ASN A 24 -0.67 11.08 10.27
N ARG A 25 -0.59 12.38 10.56
CA ARG A 25 -1.30 13.04 11.66
C ARG A 25 -2.47 13.85 11.13
N TYR A 26 -3.56 13.83 11.91
CA TYR A 26 -4.79 14.59 11.63
C TYR A 26 -5.57 14.09 10.40
N MET A 27 -5.50 12.80 10.10
CA MET A 27 -6.29 12.14 9.06
C MET A 27 -7.77 12.54 9.15
N HIS A 28 -8.37 12.93 8.02
CA HIS A 28 -9.73 13.49 7.88
C HIS A 28 -9.90 14.95 8.37
N SER A 29 -8.82 15.67 8.63
CA SER A 29 -8.87 17.11 8.88
C SER A 29 -8.62 17.89 7.58
N ALA A 30 -9.00 19.17 7.54
CA ALA A 30 -8.75 20.02 6.38
C ALA A 30 -7.25 20.22 6.08
N VAL A 31 -6.39 20.03 7.10
CA VAL A 31 -4.93 20.05 6.98
C VAL A 31 -4.39 18.81 7.68
N GLU A 32 -3.58 18.06 6.95
CA GLU A 32 -2.91 16.84 7.42
C GLU A 32 -1.39 17.03 7.44
N THR A 33 -0.67 16.14 8.11
CA THR A 33 0.79 16.27 8.24
C THR A 33 1.47 14.91 8.15
N ILE A 34 2.44 14.83 7.24
CA ILE A 34 3.29 13.67 7.01
C ILE A 34 4.77 14.08 7.03
N SER A 35 5.66 13.09 7.10
CA SER A 35 7.08 13.27 6.78
C SER A 35 7.31 13.09 5.28
N LEU A 36 8.05 14.02 4.65
CA LEU A 36 8.40 13.89 3.23
C LEU A 36 9.38 12.72 3.01
N ASP A 37 10.33 12.52 3.92
CA ASP A 37 11.28 11.40 3.85
C ASP A 37 10.56 10.05 3.86
N ASP A 38 9.48 9.91 4.64
CA ASP A 38 8.70 8.67 4.70
C ASP A 38 7.88 8.47 3.42
N ALA A 39 7.44 9.56 2.77
CA ALA A 39 6.77 9.50 1.48
C ALA A 39 7.73 9.01 0.38
N ASP A 40 8.93 9.58 0.32
CA ASP A 40 9.95 9.19 -0.65
C ASP A 40 10.40 7.74 -0.45
N ARG A 41 10.68 7.33 0.79
CA ARG A 41 11.04 5.93 1.10
C ARG A 41 9.93 4.94 0.80
N THR A 42 8.67 5.34 0.98
CA THR A 42 7.51 4.52 0.60
C THR A 42 7.45 4.34 -0.91
N ALA A 43 7.70 5.40 -1.69
CA ALA A 43 7.77 5.32 -3.14
C ALA A 43 8.93 4.41 -3.60
N ASP A 44 10.11 4.55 -2.99
CA ASP A 44 11.27 3.70 -3.27
C ASP A 44 10.99 2.23 -2.98
N LEU A 45 10.33 1.93 -1.85
CA LEU A 45 9.95 0.57 -1.48
C LEU A 45 9.01 -0.05 -2.52
N LEU A 46 7.97 0.68 -2.95
CA LEU A 46 7.03 0.21 -3.96
C LEU A 46 7.73 0.01 -5.32
N ALA A 47 8.61 0.93 -5.70
CA ALA A 47 9.39 0.81 -6.94
C ALA A 47 10.33 -0.41 -6.89
N ALA A 48 11.01 -0.64 -5.77
CA ALA A 48 11.87 -1.80 -5.57
C ALA A 48 11.08 -3.11 -5.62
N PHE A 49 9.90 -3.16 -4.99
CA PHE A 49 9.01 -4.32 -5.06
C PHE A 49 8.66 -4.66 -6.51
N VAL A 50 8.19 -3.67 -7.29
CA VAL A 50 7.81 -3.86 -8.71
C VAL A 50 9.00 -4.32 -9.55
N ARG A 51 10.19 -3.72 -9.36
CA ARG A 51 11.40 -4.10 -10.09
C ARG A 51 11.91 -5.49 -9.74
N GLY A 52 11.66 -5.97 -8.53
CA GLY A 52 12.02 -7.31 -8.07
C GLY A 52 11.07 -8.41 -8.54
N LEU A 53 9.99 -8.08 -9.24
CA LEU A 53 9.06 -9.07 -9.80
C LEU A 53 9.69 -9.70 -11.06
N GLU A 54 10.21 -10.92 -10.92
CA GLU A 54 10.83 -11.67 -12.01
C GLU A 54 10.08 -12.99 -12.30
N GLY A 55 10.09 -13.40 -13.56
CA GLY A 55 9.46 -14.65 -14.01
C GLY A 55 7.92 -14.60 -14.10
N SER A 56 7.30 -15.76 -14.32
CA SER A 56 5.84 -15.88 -14.29
C SER A 56 5.34 -15.91 -12.85
N ILE A 57 4.61 -14.88 -12.44
CA ILE A 57 4.06 -14.82 -11.09
C ILE A 57 2.57 -15.15 -11.14
N SER A 58 2.18 -16.18 -10.39
CA SER A 58 0.78 -16.53 -10.17
C SER A 58 0.31 -15.94 -8.85
N TRP A 59 -0.73 -15.12 -8.92
CA TRP A 59 -1.41 -14.52 -7.78
C TRP A 59 -2.81 -15.13 -7.58
N ALA A 60 -3.02 -16.35 -8.10
CA ALA A 60 -4.27 -17.07 -7.91
C ALA A 60 -4.53 -17.27 -6.40
N PRO A 61 -5.78 -17.14 -5.93
CA PRO A 61 -6.15 -17.49 -4.57
C PRO A 61 -5.82 -18.96 -4.23
#